data_AF-A0A5M8QA20-F1
#
_entry.id   AF-A0A5M8QA20-F1
#
_cell.length_a   1.000
_cell.length_b   1.000
_cell.length_c   1.000
_cell.angle_alpha   90.00
_cell.angle_beta   90.00
_cell.angle_gamma   90.00
#
_symmetry.space_group_name_H-M   'P 1'
#
loop_
_entity.id
_entity.type
_entity.pdbx_description
1 polymer ?
#
loop_
_entity_poly.entity_id
_entity_poly.type
_entity_poly.pdbx_seq_one_letter_code
_entity_poly.pdbx_strand_id
1 'polypeptide(L)'
;MQDPLIDGIAIDLTQGRAAIRSDDFESPGEVEALTLFVNRRSDLSGLPNLPRLRSLEISGTPRRLPEMSYAALEYYDGPIFGGALASRALRYYYCLEGRTALSSAHVFAGPVEVIRVNGNGGEASMPQLSQPSTFRSLDVSRFSSFDLQGISKAVHLERVHLGLIDTVRSAEELGALRELESISLERVTVIEPIDSVHGWNAESAISVIDRHPFPPDLRHQLSAGNAPWAFPPAPSLFVEPPVVPSTVNRSLA
;
A
#
# COMPACT_ATOMS: atom_id res chain seq x y z
N MET A 1 11.54 9.38 -19.59
CA MET A 1 11.97 10.55 -18.82
C MET A 1 12.94 10.00 -17.78
N GLN A 2 14.24 10.27 -17.94
CA GLN A 2 15.28 9.76 -17.04
C GLN A 2 15.26 10.60 -15.76
N ASP A 3 15.01 9.96 -14.62
CA ASP A 3 15.04 10.62 -13.31
C ASP A 3 16.47 10.85 -12.82
N PRO A 4 16.72 11.94 -12.08
CA PRO A 4 17.99 12.17 -11.40
C PRO A 4 18.13 11.13 -10.29
N LEU A 5 19.25 10.40 -10.27
CA LEU A 5 19.67 9.60 -9.13
C LEU A 5 19.66 10.50 -7.87
N ILE A 6 18.70 10.28 -6.97
CA ILE A 6 18.82 10.82 -5.61
C ILE A 6 19.86 9.93 -4.93
N ASP A 7 21.03 10.49 -4.64
CA ASP A 7 22.04 9.80 -3.83
C ASP A 7 21.46 9.51 -2.45
N GLY A 8 21.30 8.23 -2.13
CA GLY A 8 20.71 7.75 -0.89
C GLY A 8 21.73 7.09 0.03
N ILE A 9 21.50 7.20 1.34
CA ILE A 9 22.30 6.51 2.36
C ILE A 9 21.65 5.14 2.64
N ALA A 10 22.45 4.08 2.68
CA ALA A 10 22.01 2.75 3.10
C ALA A 10 22.74 2.33 4.38
N ILE A 11 22.01 1.89 5.40
CA ILE A 11 22.56 1.44 6.69
C ILE A 11 22.05 0.04 7.00
N ASP A 12 22.97 -0.90 7.21
CA ASP A 12 22.67 -2.27 7.62
C ASP A 12 22.90 -2.47 9.12
N LEU A 13 21.80 -2.66 9.86
CA LEU A 13 21.79 -2.97 11.30
C LEU A 13 21.57 -4.46 11.58
N THR A 14 21.61 -5.32 10.55
CA THR A 14 21.38 -6.75 10.71
C THR A 14 22.60 -7.48 11.28
N GLN A 15 23.81 -7.00 10.96
CA GLN A 15 25.08 -7.62 11.34
C GLN A 15 25.71 -6.91 12.56
N GLY A 16 25.28 -7.31 13.76
CA GLY A 16 26.01 -7.04 15.01
C GLY A 16 25.73 -5.70 15.71
N ARG A 17 25.21 -4.68 15.04
CA ARG A 17 24.85 -3.39 15.68
C ARG A 17 23.34 -3.28 15.91
N ALA A 18 22.95 -3.25 17.19
CA ALA A 18 21.54 -3.18 17.58
C ALA A 18 20.94 -1.77 17.54
N ALA A 19 21.70 -0.70 17.28
CA ALA A 19 21.19 0.66 17.35
C ALA A 19 21.86 1.61 16.36
N ILE A 20 21.04 2.40 15.68
CA ILE A 20 21.48 3.56 14.89
C ILE A 20 21.90 4.70 15.81
N ARG A 21 22.87 5.53 15.38
CA ARG A 21 23.34 6.70 16.12
C ARG A 21 23.32 7.93 15.21
N SER A 22 23.23 9.12 15.81
CA SER A 22 23.33 10.40 15.10
C SER A 22 24.60 10.50 14.26
N ASP A 23 25.71 9.96 14.77
CA ASP A 23 27.03 10.09 14.17
C ASP A 23 27.22 9.13 12.97
N ASP A 24 26.21 8.30 12.67
CA ASP A 24 26.17 7.52 11.42
C ASP A 24 25.87 8.44 10.20
N PHE A 25 25.62 9.73 10.43
CA PHE A 25 25.30 10.73 9.42
C PHE A 25 26.29 11.90 9.50
N GLU A 26 27.15 12.04 8.50
CA GLU A 26 28.10 13.17 8.43
C GLU A 26 27.36 14.51 8.17
N SER A 27 26.36 14.48 7.29
CA SER A 27 25.56 15.65 6.90
C SER A 27 24.05 15.33 6.97
N PRO A 28 23.45 15.19 8.17
CA PRO A 28 22.03 14.83 8.32
C PRO A 28 21.06 15.82 7.66
N GLY A 29 21.48 17.09 7.50
CA GLY A 29 20.69 18.12 6.81
C GLY A 29 20.60 17.96 5.29
N GLU A 30 21.42 17.09 4.70
CA GLU A 30 21.50 16.87 3.25
C GLU A 30 20.91 15.52 2.82
N VAL A 31 20.51 14.67 3.77
CA VAL A 31 19.98 13.34 3.46
C VAL A 31 18.58 13.45 2.88
N GLU A 32 18.43 13.09 1.60
CA GLU A 32 17.15 13.07 0.88
C GLU A 32 16.55 11.67 0.77
N ALA A 33 17.37 10.62 0.78
CA ALA A 33 16.94 9.24 0.74
C ALA A 33 17.71 8.38 1.75
N LEU A 34 16.99 7.50 2.46
CA LEU A 34 17.55 6.59 3.46
C LEU A 34 16.93 5.20 3.35
N THR A 35 17.77 4.17 3.23
CA THR A 35 17.37 2.76 3.32
C THR A 35 17.98 2.13 4.57
N LEU A 36 17.16 1.50 5.39
CA LEU A 36 17.56 0.83 6.62
C LEU A 36 17.27 -0.66 6.52
N PHE A 37 18.29 -1.49 6.67
CA PHE A 37 18.12 -2.94 6.82
C PHE A 37 18.14 -3.26 8.31
N VAL A 38 17.04 -3.79 8.83
CA VAL A 38 16.83 -3.96 10.27
C VAL A 38 16.36 -5.36 10.63
N ASN A 39 16.57 -5.73 11.89
CA ASN A 39 16.01 -6.94 12.47
C ASN A 39 15.32 -6.62 13.81
N ARG A 40 14.73 -7.65 14.45
CA ARG A 40 13.97 -7.49 15.70
C ARG A 40 14.77 -6.98 16.90
N ARG A 41 16.10 -6.86 16.77
CA ARG A 41 16.99 -6.28 17.79
C ARG A 41 17.38 -4.85 17.46
N SER A 42 17.17 -4.39 16.23
CA SER A 42 17.51 -3.03 15.78
C SER A 42 16.61 -2.00 16.46
N ASP A 43 17.24 -0.97 17.02
CA ASP A 43 16.67 0.20 17.68
C ASP A 43 16.92 1.42 16.80
N LEU A 44 15.83 2.01 16.29
CA LEU A 44 15.87 3.17 15.42
C LEU A 44 15.66 4.50 16.16
N SER A 45 15.60 4.49 17.49
CA SER A 45 15.36 5.70 18.30
C SER A 45 16.46 6.76 18.19
N GLY A 46 17.67 6.36 17.77
CA GLY A 46 18.80 7.26 17.53
C GLY A 46 18.81 7.94 16.16
N LEU A 47 17.81 7.73 15.30
CA LEU A 47 17.71 8.43 14.02
C LEU A 47 17.68 9.95 14.27
N PRO A 48 18.56 10.74 13.63
CA PRO A 48 18.49 12.19 13.76
C PRO A 48 17.27 12.73 12.98
N ASN A 49 16.93 13.99 13.24
CA ASN A 49 16.01 14.71 12.37
C ASN A 49 16.67 14.90 11.00
N LEU A 50 16.01 14.41 9.95
CA LEU A 50 16.47 14.51 8.56
C LEU A 50 15.49 15.44 7.81
N PRO A 51 15.68 16.76 7.87
CA PRO A 51 14.67 17.74 7.44
C PRO A 51 14.40 17.73 5.93
N ARG A 52 15.32 17.16 5.14
CA ARG A 52 15.21 17.01 3.69
C ARG A 52 14.85 15.59 3.25
N LEU A 53 14.58 14.67 4.18
CA LEU A 53 14.28 13.28 3.84
C LEU A 53 12.96 13.19 3.07
N ARG A 54 13.05 12.78 1.80
CA ARG A 54 11.92 12.59 0.88
C ARG A 54 11.59 11.11 0.68
N SER A 55 12.58 10.22 0.84
CA SER A 55 12.41 8.78 0.71
C SER A 55 12.97 8.03 1.92
N LEU A 56 12.17 7.16 2.53
CA LEU A 56 12.59 6.29 3.63
C LEU A 56 12.13 4.86 3.38
N GLU A 57 13.08 3.94 3.36
CA GLU A 57 12.83 2.51 3.31
C GLU A 57 13.34 1.84 4.58
N ILE A 58 12.51 1.00 5.19
CA ILE A 58 12.84 0.18 6.36
C ILE A 58 12.52 -1.27 6.02
N SER A 59 13.55 -2.01 5.58
CA SER A 59 13.47 -3.44 5.32
C SER A 59 13.64 -4.23 6.62
N GLY A 60 12.67 -5.07 6.93
CA GLY A 60 12.63 -5.88 8.15
C GLY A 60 11.73 -5.32 9.27
N THR A 61 11.87 -5.89 10.47
CA THR A 61 11.01 -5.58 11.63
C THR A 61 11.84 -5.06 12.79
N PRO A 62 11.96 -3.74 13.00
CA PRO A 62 12.75 -3.20 14.10
C PRO A 62 12.08 -3.46 15.45
N ARG A 63 12.86 -3.44 16.52
CA ARG A 63 12.34 -3.51 17.89
C ARG A 63 11.50 -2.28 18.22
N ARG A 64 11.96 -1.12 17.79
CA ARG A 64 11.38 0.19 18.08
C ARG A 64 11.59 1.10 16.86
N LEU A 65 10.50 1.70 16.42
CA LEU A 65 10.51 2.75 15.41
C LEU A 65 10.83 4.11 16.05
N PRO A 66 11.39 5.07 15.29
CA PRO A 66 11.57 6.42 15.80
C PRO A 66 10.21 7.05 16.16
N GLU A 67 10.20 8.10 17.00
CA GLU A 67 8.96 8.83 17.34
C GLU A 67 8.82 10.14 16.55
N MET A 68 9.81 10.49 15.72
CA MET A 68 9.84 11.73 14.95
C MET A 68 8.99 11.66 13.68
N SER A 69 8.56 12.82 13.17
CA SER A 69 7.93 12.92 11.86
C SER A 69 8.91 13.56 10.87
N TYR A 70 8.88 13.08 9.62
CA TYR A 70 9.69 13.60 8.52
C TYR A 70 8.79 14.45 7.63
N ALA A 71 8.82 15.77 7.81
CA ALA A 71 7.85 16.68 7.19
C ALA A 71 7.87 16.69 5.65
N ALA A 72 9.04 16.40 5.05
CA ALA A 72 9.26 16.36 3.61
C ALA A 72 9.13 14.94 3.01
N LEU A 73 8.75 13.95 3.82
CA LEU A 73 8.72 12.54 3.38
C LEU A 73 7.59 12.32 2.37
N GLU A 74 7.94 11.99 1.14
CA GLU A 74 7.03 11.73 0.02
C GLU A 74 6.81 10.23 -0.22
N TYR A 75 7.85 9.44 0.01
CA TYR A 75 7.87 8.00 -0.18
C TYR A 75 8.27 7.29 1.12
N TYR A 76 7.49 6.28 1.51
CA TYR A 76 7.82 5.41 2.62
C TYR A 76 7.55 3.94 2.24
N ASP A 77 8.54 3.07 2.43
CA ASP A 77 8.34 1.62 2.44
C ASP A 77 8.79 1.04 3.78
N GLY A 78 7.87 0.46 4.55
CA GLY A 78 8.22 -0.10 5.85
C GLY A 78 7.01 -0.40 6.72
N PRO A 79 7.22 -0.86 7.97
CA PRO A 79 6.13 -1.13 8.90
C PRO A 79 5.34 0.14 9.24
N ILE A 80 4.08 -0.01 9.70
CA ILE A 80 3.29 1.14 10.14
C ILE A 80 4.04 1.96 11.19
N PHE A 81 4.19 3.24 10.88
CA PHE A 81 4.99 4.18 11.63
C PHE A 81 4.27 5.53 11.66
N GLY A 82 3.86 5.98 12.85
CA GLY A 82 3.09 7.21 13.03
C GLY A 82 3.79 8.46 12.46
N GLY A 83 5.13 8.51 12.50
CA GLY A 83 5.89 9.62 11.93
C GLY A 83 5.84 9.72 10.41
N ALA A 84 5.80 8.58 9.71
CA ALA A 84 5.56 8.54 8.26
C ALA A 84 4.11 8.92 7.94
N LEU A 85 3.14 8.36 8.65
CA LEU A 85 1.72 8.68 8.46
C LEU A 85 1.40 10.17 8.71
N ALA A 86 2.13 10.81 9.63
CA ALA A 86 2.00 12.23 9.95
C ALA A 86 2.66 13.17 8.91
N SER A 87 3.45 12.65 7.97
CA SER A 87 4.04 13.49 6.92
C SER A 87 2.95 14.08 6.03
N ARG A 88 2.96 15.41 5.89
CA ARG A 88 2.04 16.15 5.02
C ARG A 88 2.45 16.11 3.55
N ALA A 89 3.64 15.59 3.25
CA ALA A 89 4.14 15.41 1.89
C ALA A 89 3.96 13.98 1.37
N LEU A 90 3.50 13.04 2.21
CA LEU A 90 3.48 11.62 1.85
C LEU A 90 2.51 11.36 0.69
N ARG A 91 3.05 10.77 -0.39
CA ARG A 91 2.33 10.38 -1.61
C ARG A 91 2.28 8.87 -1.79
N TYR A 92 3.35 8.17 -1.42
CA TYR A 92 3.50 6.72 -1.62
C TYR A 92 3.76 6.03 -0.29
N TYR A 93 2.88 5.12 0.10
CA TYR A 93 3.02 4.31 1.30
C TYR A 93 3.03 2.83 0.94
N TYR A 94 4.19 2.20 1.08
CA TYR A 94 4.40 0.79 0.86
C TYR A 94 4.74 0.08 2.18
N CYS A 95 4.35 -1.18 2.26
CA CYS A 95 4.70 -2.07 3.35
C CYS A 95 4.71 -3.50 2.80
N LEU A 96 5.75 -3.84 2.04
CA LEU A 96 5.81 -5.09 1.28
C LEU A 96 6.34 -6.28 2.10
N GLU A 97 7.33 -6.03 2.95
CA GLU A 97 7.92 -7.06 3.82
C GLU A 97 7.21 -7.17 5.16
N GLY A 98 6.64 -6.05 5.62
CA GLY A 98 5.98 -5.93 6.91
C GLY A 98 4.59 -6.53 6.87
N ARG A 99 4.41 -7.65 7.57
CA ARG A 99 3.09 -8.24 7.91
C ARG A 99 2.34 -7.28 8.82
N THR A 100 1.58 -6.38 8.22
CA THR A 100 1.05 -5.21 8.90
C THR A 100 -0.42 -5.34 9.27
N ALA A 101 -0.82 -4.74 10.40
CA ALA A 101 -2.22 -4.54 10.76
C ALA A 101 -2.67 -3.16 10.28
N LEU A 102 -3.24 -3.07 9.08
CA LEU A 102 -3.85 -1.84 8.57
C LEU A 102 -5.27 -1.71 9.13
N SER A 103 -5.67 -0.52 9.56
CA SER A 103 -6.97 -0.31 10.19
C SER A 103 -7.42 1.14 10.07
N SER A 104 -8.71 1.38 10.35
CA SER A 104 -9.35 2.69 10.34
C SER A 104 -8.84 3.67 11.40
N ALA A 105 -8.00 3.21 12.35
CA ALA A 105 -7.33 4.07 13.31
C ALA A 105 -6.08 4.77 12.72
N HIS A 106 -5.56 4.29 11.60
CA HIS A 106 -4.41 4.89 10.93
C HIS A 106 -4.87 6.09 10.11
N VAL A 107 -4.26 7.25 10.36
CA VAL A 107 -4.58 8.52 9.70
C VAL A 107 -3.39 8.97 8.88
N PHE A 108 -3.57 9.04 7.56
CA PHE A 108 -2.61 9.60 6.64
C PHE A 108 -2.84 11.11 6.50
N ALA A 109 -1.85 11.91 6.88
CA ALA A 109 -1.93 13.37 6.87
C ALA A 109 -1.68 13.99 5.47
N GLY A 110 -0.86 13.33 4.66
CA GLY A 110 -0.45 13.80 3.34
C GLY A 110 -1.46 13.52 2.20
N PRO A 111 -1.17 14.04 1.00
CA PRO A 111 -1.89 13.78 -0.23
C PRO A 111 -1.52 12.39 -0.80
N VAL A 112 -1.86 11.33 -0.07
CA VAL A 112 -1.50 9.96 -0.47
C VAL A 112 -2.16 9.61 -1.79
N GLU A 113 -1.37 9.06 -2.71
CA GLU A 113 -1.77 8.62 -4.03
C GLU A 113 -1.83 7.10 -4.12
N VAL A 114 -0.89 6.41 -3.45
CA VAL A 114 -0.78 4.96 -3.51
C VAL A 114 -0.55 4.37 -2.12
N ILE A 115 -1.32 3.32 -1.82
CA ILE A 115 -1.13 2.45 -0.67
C ILE A 115 -0.92 1.04 -1.17
N ARG A 116 0.22 0.44 -0.81
CA ARG A 116 0.54 -0.96 -1.11
C ARG A 116 0.95 -1.70 0.15
N VAL A 117 0.15 -2.66 0.62
CA VAL A 117 0.37 -3.30 1.92
C VAL A 117 0.19 -4.81 1.87
N ASN A 118 1.17 -5.52 2.40
CA ASN A 118 1.04 -6.94 2.73
C ASN A 118 0.64 -7.11 4.19
N GLY A 119 -0.50 -7.74 4.42
CA GLY A 119 -1.09 -7.95 5.72
C GLY A 119 -0.39 -8.98 6.58
N ASN A 120 -0.82 -9.04 7.84
CA ASN A 120 -0.38 -10.03 8.81
C ASN A 120 -1.25 -11.30 8.86
N GLY A 121 -2.17 -11.48 7.92
CA GLY A 121 -3.17 -12.55 7.92
C GLY A 121 -4.34 -12.31 8.88
N GLY A 122 -4.38 -11.18 9.59
CA GLY A 122 -5.51 -10.76 10.40
C GLY A 122 -6.53 -9.94 9.62
N GLU A 123 -7.47 -9.33 10.34
CA GLU A 123 -8.42 -8.39 9.78
C GLU A 123 -7.80 -7.01 9.54
N ALA A 124 -8.27 -6.33 8.51
CA ALA A 124 -7.90 -4.97 8.18
C ALA A 124 -9.08 -4.15 7.67
N SER A 125 -8.87 -2.84 7.64
CA SER A 125 -9.84 -1.87 7.12
C SER A 125 -9.12 -0.73 6.42
N MET A 126 -9.84 -0.02 5.56
CA MET A 126 -9.37 1.23 4.99
C MET A 126 -8.88 2.21 6.06
N PRO A 127 -7.70 2.83 5.87
CA PRO A 127 -7.23 3.88 6.75
C PRO A 127 -7.98 5.19 6.47
N GLN A 128 -7.85 6.16 7.38
CA GLN A 128 -8.36 7.51 7.15
C GLN A 128 -7.36 8.31 6.30
N LEU A 129 -7.84 8.83 5.17
CA LEU A 129 -7.09 9.73 4.33
C LEU A 129 -7.55 11.17 4.59
N SER A 130 -6.62 12.07 4.93
CA SER A 130 -6.96 13.48 5.12
C SER A 130 -7.33 14.17 3.81
N GLN A 131 -6.81 13.67 2.69
CA GLN A 131 -7.06 14.17 1.34
C GLN A 131 -7.46 13.01 0.42
N PRO A 132 -8.65 12.42 0.58
CA PRO A 132 -9.02 11.23 -0.19
C PRO A 132 -9.10 11.48 -1.71
N SER A 133 -9.27 12.72 -2.15
CA SER A 133 -9.29 13.10 -3.57
C SER A 133 -7.95 12.93 -4.29
N THR A 134 -6.83 12.74 -3.58
CA THR A 134 -5.55 12.47 -4.23
C THR A 134 -5.30 10.98 -4.46
N PHE A 135 -6.10 10.11 -3.84
CA PHE A 135 -5.84 8.68 -3.80
C PHE A 135 -6.22 8.00 -5.12
N ARG A 136 -5.25 7.30 -5.73
CA ARG A 136 -5.34 6.71 -7.07
C ARG A 136 -5.28 5.19 -7.08
N SER A 137 -4.53 4.58 -6.17
CA SER A 137 -4.29 3.13 -6.21
C SER A 137 -4.23 2.49 -4.83
N LEU A 138 -5.02 1.43 -4.66
CA LEU A 138 -4.99 0.54 -3.51
C LEU A 138 -4.52 -0.85 -3.95
N ASP A 139 -3.45 -1.35 -3.35
CA ASP A 139 -3.00 -2.73 -3.47
C ASP A 139 -2.84 -3.30 -2.06
N VAL A 140 -3.72 -4.22 -1.69
CA VAL A 140 -3.68 -4.87 -0.38
C VAL A 140 -3.71 -6.37 -0.55
N SER A 141 -2.86 -7.06 0.20
CA SER A 141 -2.83 -8.52 0.16
C SER A 141 -2.65 -9.17 1.52
N ARG A 142 -2.94 -10.47 1.63
CA ARG A 142 -2.63 -11.31 2.82
C ARG A 142 -3.36 -10.87 4.10
N PHE A 143 -4.66 -10.68 4.02
CA PHE A 143 -5.55 -10.44 5.16
C PHE A 143 -6.62 -11.54 5.27
N SER A 144 -7.07 -11.90 6.47
CA SER A 144 -8.24 -12.78 6.59
C SER A 144 -9.51 -12.04 6.16
N SER A 145 -9.60 -10.75 6.47
CA SER A 145 -10.66 -9.89 5.95
C SER A 145 -10.15 -8.48 5.70
N PHE A 146 -10.67 -7.83 4.65
CA PHE A 146 -10.42 -6.43 4.38
C PHE A 146 -11.75 -5.69 4.20
N ASP A 147 -11.98 -4.68 5.03
CA ASP A 147 -13.17 -3.82 4.95
C ASP A 147 -12.89 -2.56 4.13
N LEU A 148 -13.65 -2.39 3.04
CA LEU A 148 -13.54 -1.26 2.12
C LEU A 148 -14.31 -0.01 2.60
N GLN A 149 -14.95 -0.04 3.76
CA GLN A 149 -15.77 1.08 4.24
C GLN A 149 -15.03 2.43 4.14
N GLY A 150 -15.67 3.41 3.49
CA GLY A 150 -15.13 4.74 3.28
C GLY A 150 -14.24 4.91 2.04
N ILE A 151 -13.95 3.86 1.27
CA ILE A 151 -13.21 3.97 0.00
C ILE A 151 -13.93 4.84 -1.02
N SER A 152 -15.27 4.93 -0.99
CA SER A 152 -16.06 5.79 -1.89
C SER A 152 -15.71 7.29 -1.80
N LYS A 153 -15.04 7.72 -0.72
CA LYS A 153 -14.55 9.10 -0.59
C LYS A 153 -13.39 9.40 -1.54
N ALA A 154 -12.66 8.38 -1.99
CA ALA A 154 -11.59 8.51 -2.97
C ALA A 154 -12.16 8.55 -4.39
N VAL A 155 -12.87 9.63 -4.72
CA VAL A 155 -13.61 9.80 -5.99
C VAL A 155 -12.75 9.66 -7.26
N HIS A 156 -11.44 9.74 -7.08
CA HIS A 156 -10.37 9.74 -8.06
C HIS A 156 -9.59 8.42 -8.11
N LEU A 157 -10.05 7.40 -7.39
CA LEU A 157 -9.41 6.09 -7.34
C LEU A 157 -9.54 5.38 -8.70
N GLU A 158 -8.40 4.98 -9.25
CA GLU A 158 -8.28 4.35 -10.56
C GLU A 158 -8.14 2.83 -10.44
N ARG A 159 -7.42 2.33 -9.43
CA ARG A 159 -7.03 0.91 -9.36
C ARG A 159 -7.22 0.32 -7.97
N VAL A 160 -7.81 -0.87 -7.94
CA VAL A 160 -7.95 -1.68 -6.73
C VAL A 160 -7.43 -3.09 -6.99
N HIS A 161 -6.43 -3.52 -6.24
CA HIS A 161 -5.96 -4.89 -6.18
C HIS A 161 -6.17 -5.47 -4.78
N LEU A 162 -6.88 -6.60 -4.72
CA LEU A 162 -7.20 -7.35 -3.52
C LEU A 162 -6.65 -8.77 -3.68
N GLY A 163 -5.55 -9.08 -2.98
CA GLY A 163 -4.80 -10.32 -3.17
C GLY A 163 -4.74 -11.21 -1.93
N LEU A 164 -5.01 -12.52 -2.06
CA LEU A 164 -4.94 -13.46 -0.94
C LEU A 164 -5.75 -12.97 0.28
N ILE A 165 -7.03 -12.64 0.06
CA ILE A 165 -7.96 -12.17 1.09
C ILE A 165 -9.13 -13.15 1.21
N ASP A 166 -9.41 -13.67 2.40
CA ASP A 166 -10.53 -14.61 2.53
C ASP A 166 -11.87 -13.89 2.35
N THR A 167 -12.09 -12.75 3.01
CA THR A 167 -13.35 -11.99 2.93
C THR A 167 -13.15 -10.51 2.68
N VAL A 168 -13.68 -9.98 1.57
CA VAL A 168 -13.78 -8.55 1.30
C VAL A 168 -15.14 -8.04 1.75
N ARG A 169 -15.18 -7.06 2.66
CA ARG A 169 -16.41 -6.44 3.19
C ARG A 169 -16.63 -5.05 2.60
N SER A 170 -17.88 -4.58 2.67
CA SER A 170 -18.32 -3.28 2.16
C SER A 170 -18.02 -3.11 0.66
N ALA A 171 -18.18 -4.18 -0.11
CA ALA A 171 -17.82 -4.23 -1.52
C ALA A 171 -18.67 -3.32 -2.42
N GLU A 172 -19.84 -2.88 -1.93
CA GLU A 172 -20.74 -1.94 -2.59
C GLU A 172 -20.11 -0.55 -2.75
N GLU A 173 -19.14 -0.20 -1.90
CA GLU A 173 -18.44 1.08 -1.95
C GLU A 173 -17.67 1.28 -3.27
N LEU A 174 -17.22 0.19 -3.89
CA LEU A 174 -16.54 0.24 -5.20
C LEU A 174 -17.47 0.71 -6.32
N GLY A 175 -18.78 0.46 -6.21
CA GLY A 175 -19.76 0.89 -7.21
C GLY A 175 -19.99 2.41 -7.24
N ALA A 176 -19.54 3.14 -6.22
CA ALA A 176 -19.61 4.60 -6.17
C ALA A 176 -18.47 5.28 -6.95
N LEU A 177 -17.41 4.54 -7.29
CA LEU A 177 -16.18 5.08 -7.88
C LEU A 177 -16.31 5.17 -9.41
N ARG A 178 -16.34 6.39 -9.93
CA ARG A 178 -16.58 6.66 -11.37
C ARG A 178 -15.32 6.60 -12.21
N GLU A 179 -14.17 6.91 -11.63
CA GLU A 179 -12.86 6.87 -12.32
C GLU A 179 -12.15 5.52 -12.18
N LEU A 180 -12.81 4.52 -11.59
CA LEU A 180 -12.21 3.21 -11.37
C LEU A 180 -11.98 2.49 -12.70
N GLU A 181 -10.72 2.32 -13.07
CA GLU A 181 -10.27 1.69 -14.30
C GLU A 181 -10.10 0.18 -14.14
N SER A 182 -9.70 -0.30 -12.94
CA SER A 182 -9.46 -1.73 -12.74
C SER A 182 -9.76 -2.24 -11.33
N ILE A 183 -10.30 -3.46 -11.28
CA ILE A 183 -10.50 -4.25 -10.06
C ILE A 183 -9.86 -5.62 -10.28
N SER A 184 -8.81 -5.92 -9.53
CA SER A 184 -8.13 -7.22 -9.53
C SER A 184 -8.43 -7.97 -8.25
N LEU A 185 -8.97 -9.17 -8.39
CA LEU A 185 -9.24 -10.11 -7.30
C LEU A 185 -8.33 -11.33 -7.47
N GLU A 186 -7.25 -11.40 -6.70
CA GLU A 186 -6.36 -12.55 -6.71
C GLU A 186 -6.66 -13.41 -5.48
N ARG A 187 -7.12 -14.65 -5.69
CA ARG A 187 -7.38 -15.60 -4.60
C ARG A 187 -8.28 -15.03 -3.49
N VAL A 188 -9.26 -14.21 -3.87
CA VAL A 188 -10.32 -13.75 -2.97
C VAL A 188 -11.38 -14.84 -2.83
N THR A 189 -11.78 -15.16 -1.60
CA THR A 189 -12.73 -16.27 -1.36
C THR A 189 -14.18 -15.80 -1.28
N VAL A 190 -14.44 -14.68 -0.59
CA VAL A 190 -15.79 -14.16 -0.32
C VAL A 190 -15.82 -12.66 -0.55
N ILE A 191 -16.93 -12.17 -1.09
CA ILE A 191 -17.25 -10.75 -1.24
C ILE A 191 -18.58 -10.49 -0.54
N GLU A 192 -18.61 -9.48 0.34
CA GLU A 192 -19.74 -9.15 1.17
C GLU A 192 -20.14 -7.66 1.05
N PRO A 193 -21.42 -7.37 0.75
CA PRO A 193 -22.43 -8.29 0.25
C PRO A 193 -22.09 -8.74 -1.18
N ILE A 194 -22.42 -9.97 -1.54
CA ILE A 194 -22.10 -10.54 -2.86
C ILE A 194 -22.79 -9.80 -4.01
N ASP A 195 -23.97 -9.22 -3.76
CA ASP A 195 -24.75 -8.47 -4.76
C ASP A 195 -24.09 -7.13 -5.16
N SER A 196 -23.07 -6.69 -4.42
CA SER A 196 -22.29 -5.48 -4.74
C SER A 196 -21.71 -5.50 -6.14
N VAL A 197 -21.42 -6.68 -6.68
CA VAL A 197 -20.83 -6.89 -8.01
C VAL A 197 -21.69 -6.31 -9.14
N HIS A 198 -23.00 -6.16 -8.93
CA HIS A 198 -23.92 -5.57 -9.91
C HIS A 198 -23.78 -4.04 -10.00
N GLY A 199 -23.24 -3.40 -8.97
CA GLY A 199 -23.03 -1.96 -8.92
C GLY A 199 -21.65 -1.51 -9.40
N TRP A 200 -20.72 -2.44 -9.60
CA TRP A 200 -19.37 -2.12 -10.08
C TRP A 200 -19.41 -1.57 -11.51
N ASN A 201 -18.55 -0.59 -11.79
CA ASN A 201 -18.60 0.14 -13.06
C ASN A 201 -18.33 -0.80 -14.26
N ALA A 202 -19.17 -0.69 -15.29
CA ALA A 202 -19.08 -1.44 -16.56
C ALA A 202 -17.76 -1.23 -17.29
N GLU A 203 -17.18 -0.04 -17.14
CA GLU A 203 -15.94 0.37 -17.80
C GLU A 203 -14.69 -0.14 -17.06
N SER A 204 -14.83 -0.57 -15.79
CA SER A 204 -13.70 -1.11 -15.04
C SER A 204 -13.30 -2.48 -15.60
N ALA A 205 -12.01 -2.63 -15.92
CA ALA A 205 -11.44 -3.93 -16.22
C ALA A 205 -11.42 -4.78 -14.94
N ILE A 206 -12.34 -5.75 -14.86
CA ILE A 206 -12.39 -6.70 -13.75
C ILE A 206 -11.60 -7.94 -14.15
N SER A 207 -10.67 -8.36 -13.29
CA SER A 207 -9.88 -9.58 -13.46
C SER A 207 -9.94 -10.44 -12.20
N VAL A 208 -10.09 -11.75 -12.36
CA VAL A 208 -10.07 -12.72 -11.25
C VAL A 208 -9.01 -13.78 -11.52
N ILE A 209 -8.11 -13.96 -10.56
CA ILE A 209 -6.95 -14.85 -10.67
C ILE A 209 -7.08 -15.98 -9.65
N ASP A 210 -6.83 -17.20 -10.11
CA ASP A 210 -6.88 -18.48 -9.38
C ASP A 210 -8.25 -18.92 -8.83
N ARG A 211 -8.74 -18.29 -7.76
CA ARG A 211 -10.01 -18.68 -7.11
C ARG A 211 -11.09 -17.64 -7.38
N HIS A 212 -12.28 -18.12 -7.75
CA HIS A 212 -13.44 -17.26 -7.97
C HIS A 212 -14.25 -17.10 -6.68
N PRO A 213 -14.48 -15.86 -6.20
CA PRO A 213 -15.36 -15.61 -5.06
C PRO A 213 -16.86 -15.70 -5.41
N PHE A 214 -17.19 -15.94 -6.69
CA PHE A 214 -18.55 -15.89 -7.20
C PHE A 214 -19.21 -17.27 -7.21
N PRO A 215 -20.37 -17.46 -6.52
CA PRO A 215 -21.11 -18.71 -6.59
C PRO A 215 -21.65 -18.99 -8.02
N PRO A 216 -21.97 -20.26 -8.36
CA PRO A 216 -22.45 -20.64 -9.68
C PRO A 216 -23.62 -19.81 -10.21
N ASP A 217 -24.63 -19.55 -9.38
CA ASP A 217 -25.83 -18.82 -9.80
C ASP A 217 -25.52 -17.38 -10.19
N LEU A 218 -24.66 -16.70 -9.42
CA LEU A 218 -24.19 -15.37 -9.76
C LEU A 218 -23.42 -15.37 -11.08
N ARG A 219 -22.52 -16.34 -11.28
CA ARG A 219 -21.78 -16.46 -12.56
C ARG A 219 -22.73 -16.61 -13.74
N HIS A 220 -23.78 -17.42 -13.61
CA HIS A 220 -24.82 -17.54 -14.64
C HIS A 220 -25.54 -16.21 -14.91
N GLN A 221 -25.87 -15.45 -13.87
CA GLN A 221 -26.50 -14.13 -14.03
C GLN A 221 -25.58 -13.12 -14.72
N LEU A 222 -24.31 -13.06 -14.34
CA LEU A 222 -23.29 -12.21 -14.95
C LEU A 222 -23.05 -12.60 -16.42
N SER A 223 -22.96 -13.90 -16.74
CA SER A 223 -22.85 -14.39 -18.12
C SER A 223 -24.08 -14.08 -18.98
N ALA A 224 -25.26 -13.94 -18.38
CA ALA A 224 -26.49 -13.63 -19.09
C ALA A 224 -26.64 -12.14 -19.46
N GLY A 225 -25.68 -11.28 -19.08
CA GLY A 225 -25.72 -9.84 -19.38
C GLY A 225 -26.60 -9.03 -18.43
N ASN A 226 -26.95 -9.59 -17.26
CA ASN A 226 -27.73 -8.89 -16.23
C ASN A 226 -26.86 -8.00 -15.33
N ALA A 227 -25.64 -7.67 -15.75
CA ALA A 227 -24.68 -6.88 -15.01
C ALA A 227 -23.87 -5.97 -15.93
N PRO A 228 -23.32 -4.87 -15.39
CA PRO A 228 -22.53 -3.91 -16.14
C PRO A 228 -21.26 -4.51 -16.79
N TRP A 229 -20.80 -5.67 -16.33
CA TRP A 229 -19.64 -6.38 -16.85
C TRP A 229 -19.95 -7.87 -17.04
N ALA A 230 -19.24 -8.54 -17.94
CA ALA A 230 -19.51 -9.92 -18.32
C ALA A 230 -18.61 -10.92 -17.57
N PHE A 231 -19.17 -12.10 -17.25
CA PHE A 231 -18.40 -13.27 -16.80
C PHE A 231 -18.17 -14.25 -17.97
N PRO A 232 -16.94 -14.79 -18.18
CA PRO A 232 -15.77 -14.63 -17.33
C PRO A 232 -15.20 -13.20 -17.42
N PRO A 233 -14.67 -12.68 -16.30
CA PRO A 233 -13.92 -11.43 -16.31
C PRO A 233 -12.79 -11.50 -17.33
N ALA A 234 -12.44 -10.35 -17.91
CA ALA A 234 -11.39 -10.29 -18.93
C ALA A 234 -10.09 -10.93 -18.37
N PRO A 235 -9.36 -11.72 -19.18
CA PRO A 235 -8.04 -12.18 -18.80
C PRO A 235 -7.18 -10.96 -18.47
N SER A 236 -6.48 -11.02 -17.34
CA SER A 236 -5.73 -9.91 -16.74
C SER A 236 -5.03 -9.04 -17.79
N LEU A 237 -5.43 -7.78 -17.91
CA LEU A 237 -4.52 -6.75 -18.39
C LEU A 237 -3.59 -6.45 -17.22
N PHE A 238 -2.51 -7.21 -17.08
CA PHE A 238 -1.39 -6.81 -16.23
C PHE A 238 -0.85 -5.50 -16.79
N VAL A 239 -1.32 -4.38 -16.25
CA VAL A 239 -0.60 -3.11 -16.34
C VAL A 239 0.35 -3.14 -15.17
N GLU A 240 1.63 -3.40 -15.44
CA GLU A 240 2.67 -3.21 -14.43
C GLU A 240 2.48 -1.79 -13.85
N PRO A 241 2.48 -1.63 -12.51
CA PRO A 241 2.52 -0.29 -11.95
C PRO A 241 3.74 0.45 -12.52
N PRO A 242 3.71 1.79 -12.62
CA PRO A 242 4.91 2.54 -12.96
C PRO A 242 6.04 2.05 -12.05
N VAL A 243 7.13 1.59 -12.68
CA VAL A 243 8.33 1.14 -11.98
C VAL A 243 8.79 2.30 -11.12
N VAL A 244 8.51 2.25 -9.82
CA VAL A 244 9.19 3.11 -8.86
C VAL A 244 10.62 2.57 -8.81
N PRO A 245 11.65 3.38 -9.11
CA PRO A 245 13.01 2.90 -9.18
C PRO A 245 13.40 2.31 -7.83
N SER A 246 13.57 0.99 -7.76
CA SER A 246 14.30 0.39 -6.66
C SER A 246 15.75 0.83 -6.82
N THR A 247 16.22 1.64 -5.88
CA THR A 247 17.65 1.94 -5.72
C THR A 247 18.37 0.68 -5.28
N VAL A 248 18.58 -0.24 -6.21
CA VAL A 248 19.57 -1.29 -6.08
C VAL A 248 20.93 -0.61 -6.20
N ASN A 249 21.55 -0.29 -5.06
CA ASN A 249 22.94 0.15 -5.05
C ASN A 249 23.86 -0.89 -4.44
N ARG A 250 24.98 -1.05 -5.16
CA ARG A 250 26.08 -1.98 -4.92
C ARG A 250 26.60 -1.84 -3.50
N SER A 251 26.76 -2.98 -2.84
CA SER A 251 27.57 -3.12 -1.64
C SER A 251 28.97 -2.53 -1.91
N LEU A 252 29.33 -1.48 -1.21
CA LEU A 252 30.74 -1.15 -0.99
C LEU A 252 31.18 -1.90 0.25
N ALA A 253 32.20 -2.73 0.03
CA ALA A 253 32.94 -3.48 1.05
C ALA A 253 33.74 -2.56 1.97
#